data_AF-A0A542ZM37-F1
#
_entry.id   AF-A0A542ZM37-F1
#
_cell.length_a   1.000
_cell.length_b   1.000
_cell.length_c   1.000
_cell.angle_alpha   90.00
_cell.angle_beta   90.00
_cell.angle_gamma   90.00
#
_symmetry.space_group_name_H-M   'P 1'
#
loop_
_entity.id
_entity.type
_entity.pdbx_description
1 polymer ?
#
loop_
_entity_poly.entity_id
_entity_poly.type
_entity_poly.pdbx_seq_one_letter_code
_entity_poly.pdbx_strand_id
1 'polypeptide(L)'
;MSIRAHRRAAPVLVAAALVLAAAGCAVRHPTVDELRTAPGTTLVYPGATLYVRADTPGEFGVDGGNPAALKVLACAGAPASQVIAWFDQALTARGWTRLPGHMILSDEATDGVDWSLGARRFNLTLLNAAYTDRLAAGTGHPTGCAGGYQSVAQ
;
A
#
# COMPACT_ATOMS: atom_id res chain seq x y z
N MET A 1 23.91 55.41 54.40
CA MET A 1 24.52 55.51 53.06
C MET A 1 24.34 54.17 52.37
N SER A 2 23.33 54.04 51.50
CA SER A 2 23.15 52.84 50.65
C SER A 2 22.75 53.30 49.25
N ILE A 3 23.58 52.90 48.28
CA ILE A 3 23.58 53.37 46.90
C ILE A 3 22.64 52.49 46.07
N ARG A 4 21.69 53.12 45.36
CA ARG A 4 20.85 52.50 44.33
C ARG A 4 21.72 52.08 43.15
N ALA A 5 21.68 50.80 42.76
CA ALA A 5 22.26 50.34 41.50
C ALA A 5 21.16 50.15 40.44
N HIS A 6 21.33 50.85 39.33
CA HIS A 6 20.39 50.96 38.23
C HIS A 6 20.27 49.68 37.38
N ARG A 7 19.02 49.45 36.95
CA ARG A 7 18.61 48.53 35.89
C ARG A 7 19.48 48.69 34.64
N ARG A 8 19.91 47.58 34.05
CA ARG A 8 20.22 47.49 32.62
C ARG A 8 19.43 46.33 32.03
N ALA A 9 18.33 46.68 31.37
CA ALA A 9 17.64 45.81 30.44
C ALA A 9 18.51 45.72 29.17
N ALA A 10 18.85 44.50 28.74
CA ALA A 10 19.48 44.26 27.46
C ALA A 10 18.45 43.56 26.55
N PRO A 11 18.05 44.18 25.42
CA PRO A 11 17.23 43.53 24.42
C PRO A 11 18.16 42.77 23.46
N VAL A 12 18.23 41.45 23.57
CA VAL A 12 18.92 40.64 22.57
C VAL A 12 17.91 40.22 21.50
N LEU A 13 17.90 41.05 20.47
CA LEU A 13 17.59 40.81 19.06
C LEU A 13 16.98 39.43 18.70
N VAL A 14 15.69 39.51 18.39
CA VAL A 14 14.94 38.67 17.45
C VAL A 14 15.67 38.61 16.10
N ALA A 15 16.20 37.46 15.70
CA ALA A 15 16.53 37.16 14.28
C ALA A 15 17.01 35.69 14.11
N ALA A 16 16.19 34.69 14.42
CA ALA A 16 16.52 33.30 14.07
C ALA A 16 15.28 32.40 14.01
N ALA A 17 14.40 32.57 13.01
CA ALA A 17 13.43 31.53 12.63
C ALA A 17 12.65 31.94 11.36
N LEU A 18 13.32 32.10 10.22
CA LEU A 18 12.62 32.18 8.92
C LEU A 18 13.49 31.57 7.81
N VAL A 19 13.95 30.34 8.07
CA VAL A 19 14.34 29.39 7.03
C VAL A 19 13.33 28.23 7.13
N LEU A 20 12.04 28.56 7.01
CA LEU A 20 11.02 27.59 6.63
C LEU A 20 11.26 27.33 5.16
N ALA A 21 12.14 26.36 4.93
CA ALA A 21 12.53 25.85 3.65
C ALA A 21 11.30 25.73 2.76
N ALA A 22 11.42 26.29 1.56
CA ALA A 22 10.66 25.88 0.39
C ALA A 22 11.02 24.43 0.03
N ALA A 23 10.78 23.49 0.95
CA ALA A 23 10.63 22.09 0.63
C ALA A 23 9.32 22.01 -0.15
N GLY A 24 9.41 22.30 -1.45
CA GLY A 24 8.35 21.99 -2.39
C GLY A 24 7.91 20.56 -2.10
N CYS A 25 6.62 20.40 -1.79
CA CYS A 25 5.99 19.13 -1.44
C CYS A 25 6.01 18.18 -2.64
N ALA A 26 7.19 17.72 -3.05
CA ALA A 26 7.31 16.58 -3.94
C ALA A 26 6.87 15.37 -3.12
N VAL A 27 5.64 14.91 -3.38
CA VAL A 27 5.13 13.67 -2.81
C VAL A 27 6.03 12.55 -3.33
N ARG A 28 6.96 12.08 -2.49
CA ARG A 28 7.84 10.97 -2.85
C ARG A 28 7.02 9.68 -2.79
N HIS A 29 6.79 9.08 -3.94
CA HIS A 29 6.26 7.72 -4.03
C HIS A 29 7.30 6.71 -3.53
N PRO A 30 6.89 5.65 -2.82
CA PRO A 30 7.81 4.59 -2.41
C PRO A 30 8.38 3.88 -3.62
N THR A 31 9.62 3.41 -3.53
CA THR A 31 10.21 2.53 -4.54
C THR A 31 9.76 1.08 -4.35
N VAL A 32 9.97 0.21 -5.35
CA VAL A 32 9.71 -1.24 -5.24
C VAL A 32 10.43 -1.85 -4.05
N ASP A 33 11.68 -1.46 -3.77
CA ASP A 33 12.45 -1.99 -2.63
C ASP A 33 11.91 -1.49 -1.28
N GLU A 34 11.46 -0.23 -1.22
CA GLU A 34 10.78 0.31 -0.03
C GLU A 34 9.43 -0.39 0.19
N LEU A 35 8.73 -0.79 -0.88
CA LEU A 35 7.52 -1.61 -0.77
C LEU A 35 7.84 -3.00 -0.26
N ARG A 36 8.86 -3.69 -0.79
CA ARG A 36 9.23 -5.07 -0.36
C ARG A 36 9.60 -5.17 1.11
N THR A 37 10.15 -4.09 1.67
CA THR A 37 10.56 -4.02 3.08
C THR A 37 9.44 -3.56 4.02
N ALA A 38 8.34 -3.01 3.47
CA ALA A 38 7.21 -2.59 4.27
C ALA A 38 6.41 -3.80 4.81
N PRO A 39 5.91 -3.75 6.06
CA PRO A 39 5.14 -4.85 6.63
C PRO A 39 3.89 -5.15 5.79
N GLY A 40 3.70 -6.40 5.38
CA GLY A 40 2.43 -6.87 4.81
C GLY A 40 2.27 -6.71 3.30
N THR A 41 3.12 -5.93 2.63
CA THR A 41 3.04 -5.66 1.18
C THR A 41 3.33 -6.89 0.31
N THR A 42 4.08 -7.86 0.84
CA THR A 42 4.42 -9.11 0.16
C THR A 42 3.54 -10.29 0.59
N LEU A 43 2.42 -10.04 1.29
CA LEU A 43 1.53 -11.10 1.76
C LEU A 43 0.94 -11.90 0.60
N VAL A 44 0.90 -13.20 0.81
CA VAL A 44 0.25 -14.19 -0.06
C VAL A 44 -0.54 -15.10 0.84
N TYR A 45 -1.77 -15.45 0.45
CA TYR A 45 -2.60 -16.37 1.20
C TYR A 45 -1.87 -17.72 1.39
N PRO A 46 -1.88 -18.32 2.59
CA PRO A 46 -1.13 -19.56 2.87
C PRO A 46 -1.61 -20.71 1.98
N GLY A 47 -0.66 -21.40 1.34
CA GLY A 47 -0.96 -22.52 0.45
C GLY A 47 -1.55 -22.10 -0.91
N ALA A 48 -1.58 -20.80 -1.23
CA ALA A 48 -2.00 -20.36 -2.56
C ALA A 48 -1.00 -20.73 -3.65
N THR A 49 -1.52 -21.12 -4.82
CA THR A 49 -0.73 -21.29 -6.04
C THR A 49 -0.52 -19.93 -6.68
N LEU A 50 0.74 -19.51 -6.85
CA LEU A 50 1.08 -18.24 -7.49
C LEU A 50 1.04 -18.39 -9.02
N TYR A 51 0.23 -17.57 -9.68
CA TYR A 51 0.18 -17.51 -11.14
C TYR A 51 1.10 -16.42 -11.68
N VAL A 52 1.04 -15.23 -11.07
CA VAL A 52 1.85 -14.09 -11.49
C VAL A 52 2.38 -13.37 -10.26
N ARG A 53 3.65 -12.96 -10.34
CA ARG A 53 4.25 -11.95 -9.49
C ARG A 53 4.91 -10.94 -10.39
N ALA A 54 4.56 -9.68 -10.23
CA ALA A 54 5.09 -8.60 -11.05
C ALA A 54 5.38 -7.39 -10.17
N ASP A 55 6.49 -6.72 -10.47
CA ASP A 55 6.91 -5.52 -9.81
C ASP A 55 6.93 -4.40 -10.84
N THR A 56 6.24 -3.30 -10.54
CA THR A 56 6.17 -2.13 -11.41
C THR A 56 6.94 -1.00 -10.73
N PRO A 57 8.07 -0.53 -11.29
CA PRO A 57 8.74 0.67 -10.81
C PRO A 57 7.80 1.88 -10.88
N GLY A 58 7.92 2.78 -9.89
CA GLY A 58 7.19 4.04 -9.94
C GLY A 58 7.77 4.95 -11.03
N GLU A 59 6.89 5.66 -11.72
CA GLU A 59 7.24 6.67 -12.72
C GLU A 59 6.82 8.03 -12.21
N PHE A 60 7.74 9.00 -12.22
CA PHE A 60 7.41 10.39 -11.88
C PHE A 60 6.84 11.10 -13.11
N GLY A 61 5.74 11.83 -12.95
CA GLY A 61 5.09 12.60 -14.02
C GLY A 61 4.48 13.90 -13.52
N VAL A 62 4.19 14.82 -14.46
CA VAL A 62 3.59 16.13 -14.15
C VAL A 62 2.22 16.02 -13.47
N ASP A 63 1.50 14.91 -13.71
CA ASP A 63 0.20 14.61 -13.12
C ASP A 63 0.28 13.69 -11.89
N GLY A 64 1.46 13.64 -11.23
CA GLY A 64 1.73 12.76 -10.08
C GLY A 64 2.36 11.42 -10.44
N GLY A 65 2.27 11.00 -11.71
CA GLY A 65 2.92 9.77 -12.19
C GLY A 65 2.24 8.48 -11.71
N ASN A 66 2.91 7.35 -11.95
CA ASN A 66 2.44 6.03 -11.54
C ASN A 66 3.19 5.59 -10.27
N PRO A 67 2.51 5.25 -9.17
CA PRO A 67 3.20 4.73 -7.98
C PRO A 67 3.87 3.38 -8.29
N ALA A 68 4.95 3.07 -7.58
CA ALA A 68 5.50 1.73 -7.63
C ALA A 68 4.45 0.73 -7.13
N ALA A 69 4.49 -0.50 -7.64
CA ALA A 69 3.53 -1.53 -7.26
C ALA A 69 4.18 -2.91 -7.12
N LEU A 70 3.73 -3.68 -6.13
CA LEU A 70 3.94 -5.12 -6.04
C LEU A 70 2.62 -5.82 -6.32
N LYS A 71 2.56 -6.59 -7.41
CA LYS A 71 1.36 -7.30 -7.86
C LYS A 71 1.53 -8.79 -7.67
N VAL A 72 0.51 -9.44 -7.12
CA VAL A 72 0.38 -10.90 -7.08
C VAL A 72 -0.98 -11.29 -7.64
N LEU A 73 -1.00 -12.28 -8.52
CA LEU A 73 -2.20 -13.00 -8.94
C LEU A 73 -2.04 -14.46 -8.49
N ALA A 74 -3.00 -14.96 -7.73
CA ALA A 74 -2.88 -16.28 -7.14
C ALA A 74 -4.24 -16.95 -6.97
N CYS A 75 -4.19 -18.26 -6.76
CA CYS A 75 -5.34 -19.07 -6.41
C CYS A 75 -5.20 -19.62 -5.00
N ALA A 76 -6.14 -19.30 -4.12
CA ALA A 76 -6.31 -19.99 -2.86
C ALA A 76 -7.24 -21.21 -3.01
N GLY A 77 -6.91 -22.30 -2.31
CA GLY A 77 -7.82 -23.45 -2.16
C GLY A 77 -9.01 -23.18 -1.22
N ALA A 78 -9.08 -21.98 -0.62
CA ALA A 78 -10.13 -21.54 0.27
C ALA A 78 -11.15 -20.65 -0.47
N PRO A 79 -12.42 -20.59 -0.02
CA PRO A 79 -13.41 -19.69 -0.60
C PRO A 79 -13.03 -18.23 -0.38
N ALA A 80 -13.52 -17.35 -1.26
CA ALA A 80 -13.14 -15.95 -1.30
C ALA A 80 -13.36 -15.18 0.02
N SER A 81 -14.41 -15.50 0.79
CA SER A 81 -14.67 -14.90 2.10
C SER A 81 -13.58 -15.23 3.14
N GLN A 82 -13.03 -16.44 3.11
CA GLN A 82 -11.91 -16.82 3.97
C GLN A 82 -10.60 -16.15 3.54
N VAL A 83 -10.42 -15.94 2.22
CA VAL A 83 -9.28 -15.19 1.69
C VAL A 83 -9.30 -13.76 2.23
N ILE A 84 -10.45 -13.06 2.11
CA ILE A 84 -10.62 -11.71 2.66
C ILE A 84 -10.36 -11.69 4.17
N ALA A 85 -11.01 -12.58 4.93
CA ALA A 85 -10.87 -12.60 6.40
C ALA A 85 -9.42 -12.80 6.85
N TRP A 86 -8.67 -13.66 6.13
CA TRP A 86 -7.25 -13.86 6.40
C TRP A 86 -6.42 -12.61 6.11
N PHE A 87 -6.64 -11.94 4.97
CA PHE A 87 -5.93 -10.70 4.65
C PHE A 87 -6.26 -9.60 5.65
N ASP A 88 -7.52 -9.46 6.05
CA ASP A 88 -7.95 -8.52 7.10
C ASP A 88 -7.15 -8.74 8.39
N GLN A 89 -7.14 -9.97 8.91
CA GLN A 89 -6.41 -10.32 10.12
C GLN A 89 -4.90 -10.07 9.96
N ALA A 90 -4.31 -10.52 8.85
CA ALA A 90 -2.87 -10.44 8.61
C ALA A 90 -2.38 -9.00 8.42
N LEU A 91 -3.14 -8.16 7.73
CA LEU A 91 -2.81 -6.76 7.49
C LEU A 91 -3.04 -5.93 8.75
N THR A 92 -4.16 -6.12 9.46
CA THR A 92 -4.42 -5.43 10.73
C THR A 92 -3.36 -5.75 11.78
N ALA A 93 -2.92 -7.00 11.89
CA ALA A 93 -1.82 -7.39 12.78
C ALA A 93 -0.49 -6.69 12.44
N ARG A 94 -0.35 -6.13 11.24
CA ARG A 94 0.83 -5.38 10.76
C ARG A 94 0.60 -3.86 10.74
N GLY A 95 -0.48 -3.38 11.36
CA GLY A 95 -0.79 -1.96 11.50
C GLY A 95 -1.56 -1.34 10.34
N TRP A 96 -2.03 -2.15 9.39
CA TRP A 96 -2.87 -1.64 8.29
C TRP A 96 -4.30 -1.39 8.77
N THR A 97 -4.92 -0.34 8.24
CA THR A 97 -6.29 0.03 8.52
C THR A 97 -7.16 -0.25 7.30
N ARG A 98 -8.26 -0.98 7.49
CA ARG A 98 -9.24 -1.24 6.43
C ARG A 98 -9.94 0.05 6.03
N LEU A 99 -10.10 0.26 4.73
CA LEU A 99 -10.74 1.43 4.16
C LEU A 99 -12.20 1.14 3.82
N PRO A 100 -13.08 2.16 3.88
CA PRO A 100 -14.45 2.00 3.45
C PRO A 100 -14.53 1.92 1.93
N GLY A 101 -15.18 0.86 1.44
CA GLY A 101 -15.40 0.64 0.01
C GLY A 101 -14.18 0.07 -0.73
N HIS A 102 -14.46 -0.47 -1.90
CA HIS A 102 -13.49 -0.88 -2.90
C HIS A 102 -14.14 -0.69 -4.26
N MET A 103 -13.41 -0.13 -5.22
CA MET A 103 -13.94 0.13 -6.55
C MET A 103 -13.58 -0.99 -7.51
N ILE A 104 -14.60 -1.69 -8.03
CA ILE A 104 -14.44 -2.72 -9.05
C ILE A 104 -14.40 -2.04 -10.42
N LEU A 105 -13.24 -2.09 -11.08
CA LEU A 105 -12.99 -1.43 -12.36
C LEU A 105 -12.99 -2.38 -13.57
N SER A 106 -13.14 -3.68 -13.34
CA SER A 106 -13.05 -4.72 -14.36
C SER A 106 -14.16 -5.76 -14.18
N ASP A 107 -14.65 -6.31 -15.29
CA ASP A 107 -15.57 -7.46 -15.30
C ASP A 107 -14.88 -8.76 -14.84
N GLU A 108 -13.54 -8.77 -14.78
CA GLU A 108 -12.73 -9.86 -14.25
C GLU A 108 -12.79 -9.97 -12.72
N ALA A 109 -13.35 -8.97 -12.05
CA ALA A 109 -13.43 -8.87 -10.60
C ALA A 109 -14.87 -9.00 -10.10
N THR A 110 -15.02 -9.60 -8.92
CA THR A 110 -16.32 -9.86 -8.29
C THR A 110 -16.55 -9.05 -7.02
N ASP A 111 -15.47 -8.77 -6.28
CA ASP A 111 -15.48 -8.04 -5.02
C ASP A 111 -14.03 -7.64 -4.67
N GLY A 112 -13.83 -6.87 -3.61
CA GLY A 112 -12.50 -6.54 -3.12
C GLY A 112 -12.51 -5.67 -1.88
N VAL A 113 -11.32 -5.45 -1.32
CA VAL A 113 -11.10 -4.70 -0.10
C VAL A 113 -9.80 -3.92 -0.19
N ASP A 114 -9.81 -2.71 0.36
CA ASP A 114 -8.63 -1.85 0.43
C ASP A 114 -8.18 -1.63 1.88
N TRP A 115 -6.87 -1.49 2.06
CA TRP A 115 -6.24 -1.08 3.32
C TRP A 115 -5.22 0.04 3.09
N SER A 116 -4.89 0.77 4.15
CA SER A 116 -3.81 1.76 4.16
C SER A 116 -2.85 1.58 5.34
N LEU A 117 -1.60 1.98 5.11
CA LEU A 117 -0.55 2.14 6.14
C LEU A 117 0.23 3.41 5.85
N GLY A 118 -0.18 4.52 6.49
CA GLY A 118 0.32 5.86 6.15
C GLY A 118 -0.04 6.22 4.72
N ALA A 119 0.96 6.54 3.89
CA ALA A 119 0.77 6.85 2.46
C ALA A 119 0.62 5.60 1.57
N ARG A 120 0.85 4.39 2.10
CA ARG A 120 0.81 3.14 1.33
C ARG A 120 -0.62 2.61 1.22
N ARG A 121 -0.90 1.89 0.15
CA ARG A 121 -2.17 1.21 -0.14
C ARG A 121 -1.93 -0.28 -0.37
N PHE A 122 -2.91 -1.08 0.05
CA PHE A 122 -2.99 -2.49 -0.29
C PHE A 122 -4.39 -2.75 -0.81
N ASN A 123 -4.51 -3.25 -2.03
CA ASN A 123 -5.79 -3.60 -2.65
C ASN A 123 -5.83 -5.12 -2.81
N LEU A 124 -6.90 -5.76 -2.35
CA LEU A 124 -7.23 -7.14 -2.66
C LEU A 124 -8.47 -7.14 -3.54
N THR A 125 -8.36 -7.73 -4.72
CA THR A 125 -9.47 -7.90 -5.65
C THR A 125 -9.74 -9.39 -5.81
N LEU A 126 -10.98 -9.81 -5.55
CA LEU A 126 -11.45 -11.17 -5.82
C LEU A 126 -11.80 -11.32 -7.29
N LEU A 127 -11.23 -12.33 -7.92
CA LEU A 127 -11.35 -12.57 -9.35
C LEU A 127 -12.48 -13.55 -9.64
N ASN A 128 -13.14 -13.36 -10.78
CA ASN A 128 -14.13 -14.33 -11.23
C ASN A 128 -13.46 -15.64 -11.68
N ALA A 129 -14.24 -16.73 -11.72
CA ALA A 129 -13.73 -18.06 -12.06
C ALA A 129 -13.14 -18.10 -13.48
N ALA A 130 -13.81 -17.46 -14.45
CA ALA A 130 -13.39 -17.48 -15.85
C ALA A 130 -11.99 -16.84 -16.05
N TYR A 131 -11.71 -15.71 -15.39
CA TYR A 131 -10.40 -15.08 -15.44
C TYR A 131 -9.35 -15.92 -14.72
N THR A 132 -9.70 -16.47 -13.56
CA THR A 132 -8.77 -17.31 -12.79
C THR A 132 -8.39 -18.58 -13.54
N ASP A 133 -9.33 -19.20 -14.26
CA ASP A 133 -9.07 -20.37 -15.10
C ASP A 133 -8.20 -20.02 -16.32
N ARG A 134 -8.39 -18.84 -16.93
CA ARG A 134 -7.49 -18.34 -17.99
C ARG A 134 -6.06 -18.17 -17.47
N LEU A 135 -5.90 -17.60 -16.28
CA LEU A 135 -4.58 -17.46 -15.64
C LEU A 135 -3.95 -18.81 -15.36
N ALA A 136 -4.70 -19.75 -14.79
CA ALA A 136 -4.23 -21.11 -14.51
C ALA A 136 -3.75 -21.81 -15.79
N ALA A 137 -4.57 -21.80 -16.84
CA ALA A 137 -4.20 -22.39 -18.14
C ALA A 137 -2.95 -21.73 -18.74
N GLY A 138 -2.86 -20.40 -18.70
CA GLY A 138 -1.72 -19.64 -19.23
C GLY A 138 -0.42 -19.85 -18.45
N THR A 139 -0.49 -20.39 -17.23
CA THR A 139 0.66 -20.64 -16.34
C THR A 139 0.93 -22.12 -16.11
N GLY A 140 0.19 -23.01 -16.76
CA GLY A 140 0.37 -24.46 -16.64
C GLY A 140 -0.15 -25.05 -15.33
N HIS A 141 -1.10 -24.40 -14.67
CA HIS A 141 -1.74 -24.86 -13.43
C HIS A 141 -3.15 -25.43 -13.67
N PRO A 142 -3.64 -26.32 -12.79
CA PRO A 142 -5.02 -26.80 -12.84
C PRO A 142 -6.05 -25.67 -12.67
N THR A 143 -7.17 -25.79 -13.37
CA THR A 143 -8.33 -24.89 -13.24
C THR A 143 -9.21 -25.23 -12.04
N GLY A 144 -10.25 -24.43 -11.78
CA GLY A 144 -11.22 -24.68 -10.71
C GLY A 144 -10.84 -24.03 -9.37
N CYS A 145 -10.30 -22.82 -9.43
CA CYS A 145 -9.88 -22.11 -8.23
C CYS A 145 -11.08 -21.69 -7.35
N ALA A 146 -11.02 -22.02 -6.05
CA ALA A 146 -12.06 -21.63 -5.10
C ALA A 146 -12.00 -20.15 -4.69
N GLY A 147 -10.80 -19.56 -4.64
CA GLY A 147 -10.56 -18.19 -4.22
C GLY A 147 -9.47 -17.53 -5.06
N GLY A 148 -9.78 -17.24 -6.33
CA GLY A 148 -8.90 -16.47 -7.20
C GLY A 148 -8.81 -15.03 -6.72
N TYR A 149 -7.60 -14.49 -6.58
CA TYR A 149 -7.41 -13.12 -6.14
C TYR A 149 -6.21 -12.43 -6.80
N GLN A 150 -6.28 -11.11 -6.84
CA GLN A 150 -5.18 -10.21 -7.13
C GLN A 150 -4.91 -9.37 -5.88
N SER A 151 -3.65 -9.27 -5.46
CA SER A 151 -3.24 -8.26 -4.47
C SER A 151 -2.26 -7.27 -5.09
N VAL A 152 -2.43 -5.99 -4.77
CA VAL A 152 -1.56 -4.90 -5.22
C VAL A 152 -1.16 -4.05 -4.02
N ALA A 153 0.14 -3.88 -3.77
CA ALA A 153 0.66 -2.96 -2.76
C ALA A 153 1.37 -1.78 -3.43
N GLN A 154 1.09 -0.55 -2.99
CA GLN A 154 1.58 0.72 -3.55
C GLN A 154 1.95 1.73 -2.46
#